data_AF-A0A3B3BIJ3-F1
#
_entry.id   AF-A0A3B3BIJ3-F1
#
_cell.length_a   1.000
_cell.length_b   1.000
_cell.length_c   1.000
_cell.angle_alpha   90.00
_cell.angle_beta   90.00
_cell.angle_gamma   90.00
#
_symmetry.space_group_name_H-M   'P 1'
#
loop_
_entity.id
_entity.type
_entity.pdbx_description
1 polymer ?
#
loop_
_entity_poly.entity_id
_entity_poly.type
_entity_poly.pdbx_seq_one_letter_code
_entity_poly.pdbx_strand_id
1 'polypeptide(L)'
;MTRFLVLYYHFLPFTLVLGADLKETPILGSQNIPRLLTEEITDGFKYQVQQNHSVFFKDEDSEDLYVGGSDFVYKFDMDHLQLIENITLNPTGQDHQCIQESCQNVVTVIEKFNDNLLVCAANGLKPQCWDLSPSGPIPRKESGISPFIYSQNSLTLVADGDLYAAAPLGDDGGFLQFRRIAGNRTNVWMHDSWVSDPTFISASLVKRTNDPDNEKMYIFFRERNSDHNPEADPWISRIARVCKVDEGGSKRFFQNKWTSFLKARLVCGFPEESLYFNRLQDIYVLHAENWHETRVYALFTSSWNSTAVCIYSMEMIENVFENSSFRGYEKDVPQPRPGTVRICFYFGVT
;
A
#
# COMPACT_ATOMS: atom_id res chain seq x y z
N MET A 1 -19.09 43.81 -41.40
CA MET A 1 -18.50 43.00 -42.49
C MET A 1 -17.12 42.51 -42.06
N THR A 2 -16.74 41.37 -42.59
CA THR A 2 -15.76 40.37 -42.18
C THR A 2 -14.31 40.85 -41.96
N ARG A 3 -13.68 40.29 -40.88
CA ARG A 3 -12.25 40.00 -40.58
C ARG A 3 -11.19 41.11 -40.55
N PHE A 4 -10.44 41.16 -39.44
CA PHE A 4 -8.96 41.13 -39.44
C PHE A 4 -8.42 40.37 -38.22
N LEU A 5 -7.40 39.56 -38.48
CA LEU A 5 -6.54 38.88 -37.52
C LEU A 5 -5.23 39.69 -37.46
N VAL A 6 -4.77 40.07 -36.28
CA VAL A 6 -3.44 40.67 -36.10
C VAL A 6 -2.77 39.98 -34.91
N LEU A 7 -1.81 39.12 -35.22
CA LEU A 7 -0.79 38.67 -34.28
C LEU A 7 0.34 39.69 -34.30
N TYR A 8 0.74 40.18 -33.13
CA TYR A 8 2.04 40.82 -32.93
C TYR A 8 2.69 40.18 -31.72
N TYR A 9 3.75 39.39 -31.97
CA TYR A 9 4.79 39.12 -30.99
C TYR A 9 5.90 40.15 -31.20
N HIS A 10 6.23 40.92 -30.18
CA HIS A 10 7.59 41.45 -30.01
C HIS A 10 7.94 41.55 -28.53
N PHE A 11 9.17 41.11 -28.28
CA PHE A 11 9.92 40.89 -27.05
C PHE A 11 10.09 42.10 -26.09
N LEU A 12 10.14 41.74 -24.79
CA LEU A 12 10.86 42.33 -23.63
C LEU A 12 10.30 43.61 -22.96
N PRO A 13 10.68 43.95 -21.70
CA PRO A 13 11.18 43.15 -20.55
C PRO A 13 10.54 43.58 -19.20
N PHE A 14 9.97 42.70 -18.38
CA PHE A 14 9.52 43.08 -17.02
C PHE A 14 9.69 41.88 -16.07
N THR A 15 10.74 41.86 -15.25
CA THR A 15 10.92 42.41 -13.88
C THR A 15 10.91 41.26 -12.87
N LEU A 16 12.06 41.03 -12.25
CA LEU A 16 12.18 40.33 -10.97
C LEU A 16 11.31 41.09 -9.97
N VAL A 17 10.25 40.46 -9.49
CA VAL A 17 9.54 40.90 -8.28
C VAL A 17 10.05 40.04 -7.14
N LEU A 18 10.91 40.64 -6.33
CA LEU A 18 11.22 40.23 -4.96
C LEU A 18 10.34 41.06 -4.03
N GLY A 19 9.67 40.40 -3.08
CA GLY A 19 8.90 41.02 -2.00
C GLY A 19 7.50 40.43 -1.95
N ALA A 20 7.17 39.56 -1.00
CA ALA A 20 6.94 39.82 0.44
C ALA A 20 5.43 39.73 0.70
N ASP A 21 5.06 38.96 1.73
CA ASP A 21 3.73 38.75 2.27
C ASP A 21 2.64 38.16 1.33
N LEU A 22 2.52 36.83 1.40
CA LEU A 22 1.37 36.04 0.93
C LEU A 22 0.13 36.23 1.84
N LYS A 23 -0.20 37.46 2.26
CA LYS A 23 -1.36 37.72 3.14
C LYS A 23 -2.64 38.12 2.42
N GLU A 24 -2.60 38.47 1.14
CA GLU A 24 -3.81 38.89 0.41
C GLU A 24 -3.82 38.38 -1.03
N THR A 25 -4.11 37.09 -1.22
CA THR A 25 -4.52 36.58 -2.54
C THR A 25 -6.03 36.81 -2.69
N PRO A 26 -6.51 37.50 -3.74
CA PRO A 26 -7.94 37.72 -3.95
C PRO A 26 -8.62 36.39 -4.26
N ILE A 27 -9.52 35.98 -3.38
CA ILE A 27 -10.31 34.75 -3.47
C ILE A 27 -11.41 34.95 -4.52
N LEU A 28 -11.07 34.80 -5.80
CA LEU A 28 -12.05 34.76 -6.88
C LEU A 28 -12.24 33.32 -7.39
N GLY A 29 -13.23 32.64 -6.79
CA GLY A 29 -14.13 31.76 -7.51
C GLY A 29 -13.74 30.31 -7.79
N SER A 30 -12.51 29.87 -7.53
CA SER A 30 -12.18 28.43 -7.65
C SER A 30 -12.55 27.69 -6.36
N GLN A 31 -13.53 26.77 -6.45
CA GLN A 31 -13.94 25.93 -5.31
C GLN A 31 -12.83 24.98 -4.84
N ASN A 32 -11.80 24.76 -5.65
CA ASN A 32 -10.71 23.81 -5.39
C ASN A 32 -9.48 24.46 -4.75
N ILE A 33 -9.50 25.76 -4.47
CA ILE A 33 -8.44 26.43 -3.71
C ILE A 33 -8.80 26.36 -2.23
N PRO A 34 -7.88 25.94 -1.33
CA PRO A 34 -8.11 25.98 0.10
C PRO A 34 -8.61 27.36 0.52
N ARG A 35 -9.83 27.42 1.08
CA ARG A 35 -10.48 28.69 1.45
C ARG A 35 -9.81 29.38 2.63
N LEU A 36 -9.17 28.60 3.50
CA LEU A 36 -8.40 29.07 4.64
C LEU A 36 -7.03 28.42 4.57
N LEU A 37 -5.99 29.23 4.66
CA LEU A 37 -4.63 28.79 4.93
C LEU A 37 -4.38 29.05 6.41
N THR A 38 -4.10 27.99 7.17
CA THR A 38 -3.66 28.14 8.56
C THR A 38 -2.21 28.62 8.57
N GLU A 39 -1.81 29.33 9.62
CA GLU A 39 -0.40 29.65 9.85
C GLU A 39 0.43 28.37 9.92
N GLU A 40 1.73 28.47 9.62
CA GLU A 40 2.63 27.31 9.64
C GLU A 40 2.55 26.59 10.99
N ILE A 41 2.35 25.28 10.95
CA ILE A 41 2.41 24.43 12.14
C ILE A 41 3.85 24.49 12.66
N THR A 42 4.12 25.30 13.68
CA THR A 42 5.46 25.44 14.29
C THR A 42 5.72 24.43 15.40
N ASP A 43 4.66 23.77 15.88
CA ASP A 43 4.72 22.82 16.98
C ASP A 43 4.75 21.38 16.45
N GLY A 44 5.64 20.56 17.00
CA GLY A 44 5.88 19.20 16.52
C GLY A 44 7.15 18.59 17.08
N PHE A 45 7.19 17.26 17.09
CA PHE A 45 8.37 16.52 17.53
C PHE A 45 9.49 16.62 16.49
N LYS A 46 10.65 17.14 16.89
CA LYS A 46 11.84 17.20 16.05
C LYS A 46 12.75 16.02 16.38
N TYR A 47 13.00 15.16 15.39
CA TYR A 47 14.00 14.11 15.51
C TYR A 47 15.36 14.71 15.89
N GLN A 48 16.08 14.01 16.78
CA GLN A 48 17.44 14.39 17.16
C GLN A 48 18.45 14.14 16.03
N VAL A 49 18.08 13.29 15.08
CA VAL A 49 18.86 12.89 13.90
C VAL A 49 18.05 13.14 12.64
N GLN A 50 18.72 13.46 11.53
CA GLN A 50 18.04 13.58 10.24
C GLN A 50 17.40 12.24 9.85
N GLN A 51 16.13 12.26 9.46
CA GLN A 51 15.37 11.07 9.05
C GLN A 51 14.91 11.23 7.60
N ASN A 52 15.20 10.23 6.77
CA ASN A 52 14.77 10.18 5.37
C ASN A 52 13.59 9.22 5.16
N HIS A 53 13.27 8.41 6.16
CA HIS A 53 12.20 7.43 6.15
C HIS A 53 11.64 7.30 7.55
N SER A 54 10.32 7.15 7.66
CA SER A 54 9.65 6.90 8.93
C SER A 54 8.44 6.01 8.71
N VAL A 55 8.17 5.16 9.68
CA VAL A 55 7.01 4.25 9.70
C VAL A 55 6.16 4.60 10.90
N PHE A 56 4.85 4.65 10.72
CA PHE A 56 3.90 4.97 11.77
C PHE A 56 2.97 3.78 11.97
N PHE A 57 2.76 3.41 13.22
CA PHE A 57 1.79 2.40 13.61
C PHE A 57 1.04 2.89 14.85
N LYS A 58 -0.27 3.08 14.71
CA LYS A 58 -1.17 3.34 15.84
C LYS A 58 -1.84 2.01 16.21
N ASP A 59 -1.72 1.61 17.47
CA ASP A 59 -2.46 0.46 17.97
C ASP A 59 -3.96 0.81 18.06
N GLU A 60 -4.85 -0.09 17.64
CA GLU A 60 -6.30 0.15 17.71
C GLU A 60 -6.83 0.02 19.15
N ASP A 61 -6.13 -0.76 19.99
CA ASP A 61 -6.54 -1.06 21.37
C ASP A 61 -5.97 -0.07 22.40
N SER A 62 -5.07 0.83 22.00
CA SER A 62 -4.43 1.81 22.87
C SER A 62 -4.24 3.15 22.18
N GLU A 63 -3.98 4.20 22.96
CA GLU A 63 -3.65 5.53 22.41
C GLU A 63 -2.14 5.69 22.16
N ASP A 64 -1.45 4.57 21.95
CA ASP A 64 -0.02 4.54 21.68
C ASP A 64 0.26 4.66 20.17
N LEU A 65 1.11 5.62 19.80
CA LEU A 65 1.66 5.76 18.46
C LEU A 65 3.13 5.33 18.45
N TYR A 66 3.44 4.32 17.64
CA TYR A 66 4.79 3.87 17.40
C TYR A 66 5.35 4.51 16.12
N VAL A 67 6.56 5.06 16.21
CA VAL A 67 7.24 5.73 15.11
C VAL A 67 8.64 5.13 14.93
N GLY A 68 8.82 4.40 13.83
CA GLY A 68 10.09 3.80 13.45
C GLY A 68 10.95 4.76 12.63
N GLY A 69 12.25 4.80 12.92
CA GLY A 69 13.24 5.56 12.17
C GLY A 69 14.51 4.75 11.92
N SER A 70 15.63 5.45 11.70
CA SER A 70 16.96 4.83 11.65
C SER A 70 17.44 4.50 13.06
N ASP A 71 17.57 3.21 13.37
CA ASP A 71 18.12 2.66 14.62
C ASP A 71 17.23 2.82 15.86
N PHE A 72 16.00 3.31 15.72
CA PHE A 72 15.07 3.46 16.84
C PHE A 72 13.60 3.20 16.48
N VAL A 73 12.82 2.89 17.51
CA VAL A 73 11.37 2.99 17.54
C VAL A 73 10.97 3.87 18.72
N TYR A 74 10.25 4.95 18.46
CA TYR A 74 9.65 5.80 19.47
C TYR A 74 8.24 5.34 19.78
N LYS A 75 7.85 5.45 21.05
CA LYS A 75 6.48 5.26 21.51
C LYS A 75 5.96 6.58 22.05
N PHE A 76 4.88 7.09 21.47
CA PHE A 76 4.21 8.31 21.90
C PHE A 76 2.85 8.01 22.52
N ASP A 77 2.53 8.73 23.58
CA ASP A 77 1.18 8.84 24.13
C ASP A 77 0.43 9.89 23.30
N MET A 78 -0.64 9.49 22.61
CA MET A 78 -1.42 10.41 21.78
C MET A 78 -2.36 11.30 22.60
N ASP A 79 -2.71 10.96 23.84
CA ASP A 79 -3.56 11.80 24.70
C ASP A 79 -2.77 13.02 25.20
N HIS A 80 -1.52 12.80 25.60
CA HIS A 80 -0.65 13.85 26.14
C HIS A 80 0.36 14.40 25.13
N LEU A 81 0.45 13.79 23.93
CA LEU A 81 1.41 14.11 22.87
C LEU A 81 2.87 14.06 23.35
N GLN A 82 3.21 13.04 24.15
CA GLN A 82 4.53 12.90 24.77
C GLN A 82 5.24 11.63 24.36
N LEU A 83 6.56 11.73 24.19
CA LEU A 83 7.43 10.57 24.01
C LEU A 83 7.52 9.80 25.33
N ILE A 84 7.00 8.57 25.33
CA ILE A 84 7.03 7.65 26.48
C ILE A 84 8.32 6.85 26.50
N GLU A 85 8.72 6.32 25.34
CA GLU A 85 9.80 5.35 25.24
C GLU A 85 10.61 5.52 23.95
N ASN A 86 11.91 5.29 24.06
CA ASN A 86 12.83 5.20 22.93
C ASN A 86 13.51 3.83 22.93
N ILE A 87 13.13 2.98 21.98
CA ILE A 87 13.62 1.62 21.83
C ILE A 87 14.73 1.65 20.77
N THR A 88 15.97 1.43 21.19
CA THR A 88 17.11 1.39 20.26
C THR A 88 17.26 0.01 19.63
N LEU A 89 17.36 -0.02 18.30
CA LEU A 89 17.63 -1.22 17.51
C LEU A 89 19.12 -1.24 17.16
N ASN A 90 19.90 -2.05 17.88
CA ASN A 90 21.33 -2.19 17.60
C ASN A 90 21.54 -2.99 16.31
N PRO A 91 22.39 -2.53 15.36
CA PRO A 91 22.71 -3.28 14.16
C PRO A 91 23.40 -4.59 14.52
N THR A 92 22.87 -5.70 14.02
CA THR A 92 23.45 -7.04 14.23
C THR A 92 24.67 -7.30 13.35
N GLY A 93 24.91 -6.47 12.33
CA GLY A 93 26.03 -6.58 11.41
C GLY A 93 27.17 -5.58 11.70
N GLN A 94 28.14 -5.97 12.52
CA GLN A 94 29.45 -5.29 12.59
C GLN A 94 30.46 -5.84 11.56
N ASP A 95 30.06 -6.78 10.70
CA ASP A 95 30.94 -7.41 9.72
C ASP A 95 31.04 -6.56 8.44
N HIS A 96 32.21 -5.93 8.24
CA HIS A 96 32.98 -5.59 7.02
C HIS A 96 32.29 -5.29 5.64
N GLN A 97 30.96 -5.29 5.52
CA GLN A 97 30.19 -5.21 4.27
C GLN A 97 29.55 -3.84 4.03
N CYS A 98 29.37 -3.02 5.07
CA CYS A 98 28.94 -1.62 4.91
C CYS A 98 30.18 -0.74 4.76
N ILE A 99 30.67 -0.61 3.53
CA ILE A 99 31.94 0.10 3.26
C ILE A 99 31.72 1.60 3.00
N GLN A 100 30.48 2.08 2.78
CA GLN A 100 30.27 3.49 2.37
C GLN A 100 29.15 4.28 3.05
N GLU A 101 28.21 3.65 3.75
CA GLU A 101 27.25 4.33 4.63
C GLU A 101 27.07 3.47 5.88
N SER A 102 27.00 4.09 7.07
CA SER A 102 26.77 3.36 8.33
C SER A 102 25.62 2.37 8.16
N CYS A 103 25.78 1.09 8.54
CA CYS A 103 24.71 0.10 8.49
C CYS A 103 23.55 0.56 9.41
N GLN A 104 22.63 1.38 8.91
CA GLN A 104 21.49 1.84 9.67
C GLN A 104 20.40 0.77 9.63
N ASN A 105 19.80 0.53 10.78
CA ASN A 105 18.54 -0.19 10.93
C ASN A 105 17.40 0.76 10.60
N VAL A 106 17.21 1.06 9.31
CA VAL A 106 16.05 1.83 8.89
C VAL A 106 14.81 0.96 9.04
N VAL A 107 13.97 1.28 10.02
CA VAL A 107 12.70 0.58 10.27
C VAL A 107 11.77 0.79 9.08
N THR A 108 11.18 -0.30 8.59
CA THR A 108 10.30 -0.34 7.40
C THR A 108 8.94 -0.93 7.71
N VAL A 109 8.79 -1.65 8.82
CA VAL A 109 7.55 -2.30 9.25
C VAL A 109 7.40 -2.18 10.76
N ILE A 110 6.21 -1.78 11.21
CA ILE A 110 5.75 -1.93 12.58
C ILE A 110 4.31 -2.47 12.52
N GLU A 111 4.08 -3.62 13.13
CA GLU A 111 2.78 -4.31 13.13
C GLU A 111 2.53 -4.96 14.49
N LYS A 112 1.26 -5.10 14.89
CA LYS A 112 0.89 -5.93 16.05
C LYS A 112 0.61 -7.36 15.58
N PHE A 113 1.44 -8.31 15.97
CA PHE A 113 1.34 -9.71 15.53
C PHE A 113 1.58 -10.68 16.69
N ASN A 114 0.62 -11.60 16.91
CA ASN A 114 0.62 -12.53 18.05
C ASN A 114 0.81 -11.83 19.41
N ASP A 115 0.08 -10.74 19.65
CA ASP A 115 0.13 -9.89 20.85
C ASP A 115 1.48 -9.19 21.11
N ASN A 116 2.46 -9.35 20.22
CA ASN A 116 3.73 -8.65 20.26
C ASN A 116 3.78 -7.54 19.20
N LEU A 117 4.57 -6.50 19.47
CA LEU A 117 4.90 -5.52 18.44
C LEU A 117 6.04 -6.06 17.58
N LEU A 118 5.72 -6.44 16.35
CA LEU A 118 6.67 -6.84 15.33
C LEU A 118 7.29 -5.60 14.70
N VAL A 119 8.61 -5.53 14.69
CA VAL A 119 9.35 -4.46 14.02
C VAL A 119 10.34 -5.08 13.05
N CYS A 120 10.38 -4.59 11.81
CA CYS A 120 11.40 -5.00 10.84
C CYS A 120 12.14 -3.81 10.27
N ALA A 121 13.41 -4.03 9.92
CA ALA A 121 14.29 -3.03 9.35
C ALA A 121 15.12 -3.61 8.20
N ALA A 122 15.57 -2.74 7.29
CA ALA A 122 16.45 -3.11 6.18
C ALA A 122 17.85 -3.58 6.65
N ASN A 123 18.31 -3.11 7.82
CA ASN A 123 19.51 -3.56 8.55
C ASN A 123 20.73 -3.77 7.63
N GLY A 124 21.14 -2.72 6.91
CA GLY A 124 22.35 -2.75 6.07
C GLY A 124 22.34 -3.81 4.97
N LEU A 125 21.25 -3.89 4.19
CA LEU A 125 21.02 -4.91 3.14
C LEU A 125 20.83 -6.34 3.67
N LYS A 126 20.53 -6.50 4.96
CA LYS A 126 20.20 -7.79 5.58
C LYS A 126 18.93 -7.65 6.43
N PRO A 127 17.75 -7.63 5.78
CA PRO A 127 16.48 -7.40 6.46
C PRO A 127 16.32 -8.28 7.69
N GLN A 128 15.96 -7.67 8.81
CA GLN A 128 15.82 -8.35 10.09
C GLN A 128 14.53 -7.88 10.77
N CYS A 129 13.86 -8.80 11.44
CA CYS A 129 12.68 -8.53 12.24
C CYS A 129 12.92 -8.88 13.71
N TRP A 130 12.18 -8.23 14.60
CA TRP A 130 12.19 -8.47 16.03
C TRP A 130 10.77 -8.40 16.59
N ASP A 131 10.45 -9.25 17.56
CA ASP A 131 9.33 -9.05 18.45
C ASP A 131 9.82 -8.17 19.62
N LEU A 132 9.19 -7.03 19.85
CA LEU A 132 9.52 -6.18 20.98
C LEU A 132 8.95 -6.78 22.27
N SER A 133 9.82 -7.03 23.23
CA SER A 133 9.46 -7.51 24.56
C SER A 133 9.97 -6.54 25.64
N PRO A 134 9.45 -6.61 26.88
CA PRO A 134 10.01 -5.82 27.99
C PRO A 134 11.50 -6.11 28.27
N SER A 135 11.99 -7.29 27.88
CA SER A 135 13.41 -7.66 27.96
C SER A 135 14.27 -7.16 26.79
N GLY A 136 13.66 -6.47 25.82
CA GLY A 136 14.31 -5.95 24.61
C GLY A 136 13.85 -6.65 23.33
N PRO A 137 14.40 -6.27 22.16
CA PRO A 137 14.03 -6.83 20.85
C PRO A 137 14.49 -8.29 20.72
N ILE A 138 13.56 -9.20 20.41
CA ILE A 138 13.83 -10.63 20.21
C ILE A 138 13.86 -10.94 18.70
N PRO A 139 15.00 -11.35 18.11
CA PRO A 139 15.12 -11.60 16.68
C PRO A 139 14.18 -12.69 16.16
N ARG A 140 13.54 -12.41 15.02
CA ARG A 140 12.75 -13.36 14.22
C ARG A 140 13.55 -13.95 13.06
N LYS A 141 13.09 -15.10 12.56
CA LYS A 141 13.75 -15.84 11.47
C LYS A 141 13.07 -15.64 10.12
N GLU A 142 11.84 -15.18 10.12
CA GLU A 142 11.05 -14.97 8.91
C GLU A 142 11.66 -13.85 8.05
N SER A 143 11.84 -14.15 6.76
CA SER A 143 12.34 -13.20 5.76
C SER A 143 11.22 -12.73 4.82
N GLY A 144 11.49 -11.69 4.04
CA GLY A 144 10.52 -11.16 3.08
C GLY A 144 9.38 -10.33 3.70
N ILE A 145 9.58 -9.81 4.91
CA ILE A 145 8.67 -8.84 5.56
C ILE A 145 9.19 -7.41 5.30
N SER A 146 10.47 -7.15 5.57
CA SER A 146 11.14 -5.89 5.24
C SER A 146 11.87 -5.99 3.89
N PRO A 147 11.95 -4.88 3.12
CA PRO A 147 12.83 -4.79 1.96
C PRO A 147 14.31 -4.71 2.36
N PHE A 148 15.20 -4.94 1.39
CA PHE A 148 16.66 -4.82 1.53
C PHE A 148 17.12 -3.36 1.58
N ILE A 149 16.45 -2.48 0.85
CA ILE A 149 16.68 -1.04 0.82
C ILE A 149 15.37 -0.36 1.22
N TYR A 150 15.41 0.60 2.16
CA TYR A 150 14.20 1.25 2.70
C TYR A 150 13.36 2.00 1.65
N SER A 151 13.95 2.37 0.51
CA SER A 151 13.25 3.03 -0.60
C SER A 151 12.53 2.05 -1.53
N GLN A 152 12.79 0.74 -1.40
CA GLN A 152 12.05 -0.27 -2.15
C GLN A 152 10.62 -0.37 -1.63
N ASN A 153 9.69 -0.65 -2.54
CA ASN A 153 8.30 -0.81 -2.19
C ASN A 153 8.09 -2.04 -1.31
N SER A 154 7.35 -1.86 -0.23
CA SER A 154 6.88 -2.96 0.61
C SER A 154 5.48 -2.67 1.15
N LEU A 155 4.80 -3.71 1.58
CA LEU A 155 3.46 -3.66 2.16
C LEU A 155 3.32 -4.78 3.18
N THR A 156 2.68 -4.50 4.30
CA THR A 156 2.31 -5.49 5.33
C THR A 156 0.83 -5.41 5.65
N LEU A 157 0.29 -6.52 6.17
CA LEU A 157 -1.06 -6.60 6.71
C LEU A 157 -1.07 -7.74 7.74
N VAL A 158 -1.65 -7.48 8.92
CA VAL A 158 -2.01 -8.54 9.87
C VAL A 158 -3.52 -8.75 9.83
N ALA A 159 -3.95 -10.00 9.69
CA ALA A 159 -5.36 -10.35 9.65
C ALA A 159 -5.59 -11.72 10.31
N ASP A 160 -6.43 -11.75 11.35
CA ASP A 160 -6.82 -12.95 12.12
C ASP A 160 -5.64 -13.84 12.55
N GLY A 161 -4.57 -13.20 13.06
CA GLY A 161 -3.37 -13.90 13.54
C GLY A 161 -2.48 -14.45 12.42
N ASP A 162 -2.73 -14.09 11.16
CA ASP A 162 -1.83 -14.35 10.04
C ASP A 162 -1.16 -13.04 9.59
N LEU A 163 0.13 -13.10 9.29
CA LEU A 163 0.94 -12.01 8.76
C LEU A 163 1.12 -12.17 7.25
N TYR A 164 0.77 -11.11 6.54
CA TYR A 164 0.91 -10.98 5.10
C TYR A 164 1.92 -9.89 4.78
N ALA A 165 2.76 -10.13 3.78
CA ALA A 165 3.65 -9.10 3.29
C ALA A 165 3.92 -9.22 1.79
N ALA A 166 4.18 -8.07 1.19
CA ALA A 166 4.84 -7.94 -0.10
C ALA A 166 6.11 -7.13 0.11
N ALA A 167 7.25 -7.79 0.09
CA ALA A 167 8.57 -7.16 0.10
C ALA A 167 9.52 -7.91 -0.84
N PRO A 168 10.52 -7.26 -1.42
CA PRO A 168 11.52 -7.92 -2.26
C PRO A 168 12.23 -9.05 -1.52
N LEU A 169 12.62 -10.09 -2.26
CA LEU A 169 13.45 -11.18 -1.73
C LEU A 169 14.93 -11.04 -2.11
N GLY A 170 15.27 -10.02 -2.91
CA GLY A 170 16.62 -9.67 -3.29
C GLY A 170 16.87 -8.16 -3.16
N ASP A 171 18.14 -7.79 -3.18
CA ASP A 171 18.62 -6.41 -3.19
C ASP A 171 18.32 -5.68 -4.51
N ASP A 172 18.09 -6.42 -5.59
CA ASP A 172 17.62 -5.93 -6.89
C ASP A 172 16.16 -5.41 -6.87
N GLY A 173 15.42 -5.63 -5.77
CA GLY A 173 14.01 -5.27 -5.66
C GLY A 173 13.06 -6.28 -6.33
N GLY A 174 13.58 -7.41 -6.79
CA GLY A 174 12.83 -8.45 -7.49
C GLY A 174 11.92 -9.29 -6.57
N PHE A 175 11.06 -10.10 -7.21
CA PHE A 175 10.12 -11.02 -6.54
C PHE A 175 9.17 -10.33 -5.53
N LEU A 176 8.76 -9.12 -5.84
CA LEU A 176 7.80 -8.34 -5.05
C LEU A 176 6.41 -8.95 -5.18
N GLN A 177 6.06 -9.82 -4.23
CA GLN A 177 4.85 -10.65 -4.25
C GLN A 177 4.08 -10.58 -2.95
N PHE A 178 2.74 -10.54 -3.02
CA PHE A 178 1.88 -10.62 -1.83
C PHE A 178 1.78 -12.05 -1.30
N ARG A 179 2.22 -12.29 -0.07
CA ARG A 179 2.37 -13.63 0.52
C ARG A 179 1.77 -13.66 1.92
N ARG A 180 1.26 -14.82 2.34
CA ARG A 180 1.11 -15.17 3.77
C ARG A 180 2.42 -15.80 4.24
N ILE A 181 3.09 -15.16 5.19
CA ILE A 181 4.47 -15.50 5.58
C ILE A 181 4.53 -16.19 6.95
N ALA A 182 3.64 -15.83 7.86
CA ALA A 182 3.54 -16.42 9.20
C ALA A 182 2.09 -16.43 9.68
N GLY A 183 1.81 -17.25 10.69
CA GLY A 183 0.50 -17.33 11.33
C GLY A 183 0.04 -18.77 11.58
N ASN A 184 -1.27 -18.94 11.66
CA ASN A 184 -1.93 -20.21 11.95
C ASN A 184 -2.20 -21.04 10.68
N ARG A 185 -2.23 -20.40 9.51
CA ARG A 185 -2.51 -21.05 8.23
C ARG A 185 -1.26 -21.35 7.42
N THR A 186 -1.41 -22.23 6.43
CA THR A 186 -0.34 -22.56 5.48
C THR A 186 0.16 -21.31 4.77
N ASN A 187 1.48 -21.18 4.62
CA ASN A 187 2.09 -20.10 3.85
C ASN A 187 1.72 -20.20 2.37
N VAL A 188 1.28 -19.08 1.80
CA VAL A 188 0.76 -19.03 0.43
C VAL A 188 1.42 -17.88 -0.33
N TRP A 189 1.77 -18.15 -1.58
CA TRP A 189 2.56 -17.25 -2.43
C TRP A 189 1.77 -16.79 -3.65
N MET A 190 2.05 -15.57 -4.10
CA MET A 190 1.55 -15.11 -5.40
C MET A 190 2.39 -15.68 -6.52
N HIS A 191 1.77 -16.00 -7.66
CA HIS A 191 2.52 -16.36 -8.86
C HIS A 191 3.20 -15.10 -9.43
N ASP A 192 4.47 -15.21 -9.83
CA ASP A 192 5.28 -14.11 -10.38
C ASP A 192 4.63 -13.43 -11.60
N SER A 193 4.10 -14.20 -12.54
CA SER A 193 3.47 -13.71 -13.77
C SER A 193 2.10 -13.07 -13.62
N TRP A 194 1.50 -13.07 -12.41
CA TRP A 194 0.17 -12.48 -12.22
C TRP A 194 0.19 -10.96 -12.11
N VAL A 195 1.34 -10.36 -11.85
CA VAL A 195 1.56 -8.92 -11.81
C VAL A 195 2.81 -8.58 -12.62
N SER A 196 2.90 -7.35 -13.12
CA SER A 196 4.08 -6.90 -13.88
C SER A 196 4.64 -5.65 -13.23
N ASP A 197 5.84 -5.76 -12.64
CA ASP A 197 6.53 -4.65 -11.96
C ASP A 197 5.59 -3.88 -10.99
N PRO A 198 5.01 -4.56 -9.99
CA PRO A 198 4.00 -3.94 -9.15
C PRO A 198 4.61 -2.86 -8.25
N THR A 199 3.81 -1.85 -7.92
CA THR A 199 4.01 -1.03 -6.73
C THR A 199 2.77 -1.22 -5.87
N PHE A 200 2.89 -1.90 -4.74
CA PHE A 200 1.85 -2.07 -3.73
C PHE A 200 1.65 -0.78 -2.94
N ILE A 201 0.39 -0.37 -2.74
CA ILE A 201 0.03 0.89 -2.07
C ILE A 201 -0.61 0.58 -0.71
N SER A 202 -1.56 -0.35 -0.68
CA SER A 202 -2.29 -0.66 0.55
C SER A 202 -2.91 -2.06 0.45
N ALA A 203 -3.21 -2.65 1.60
CA ALA A 203 -4.09 -3.81 1.70
C ALA A 203 -5.03 -3.66 2.89
N SER A 204 -6.22 -4.25 2.79
CA SER A 204 -7.23 -4.23 3.85
C SER A 204 -8.03 -5.52 3.85
N LEU A 205 -8.34 -6.03 5.05
CA LEU A 205 -9.30 -7.10 5.26
C LEU A 205 -10.71 -6.49 5.33
N VAL A 206 -11.62 -6.93 4.47
CA VAL A 206 -13.04 -6.59 4.60
C VAL A 206 -13.75 -7.74 5.32
N LYS A 207 -14.07 -7.50 6.59
CA LYS A 207 -14.77 -8.44 7.46
C LYS A 207 -16.23 -8.61 7.03
N ARG A 208 -16.78 -9.79 7.27
CA ARG A 208 -18.16 -10.17 6.98
C ARG A 208 -18.75 -10.86 8.20
N THR A 209 -19.37 -10.09 9.09
CA THR A 209 -19.84 -10.56 10.41
C THR A 209 -20.71 -11.82 10.34
N ASN A 210 -21.57 -11.93 9.32
CA ASN A 210 -22.48 -13.06 9.15
C ASN A 210 -21.93 -14.17 8.22
N ASP A 211 -20.72 -14.00 7.67
CA ASP A 211 -20.15 -14.88 6.64
C ASP A 211 -18.59 -14.83 6.64
N PRO A 212 -17.95 -15.24 7.75
CA PRO A 212 -16.50 -15.08 7.94
C PRO A 212 -15.64 -15.90 6.96
N ASP A 213 -16.20 -16.98 6.40
CA ASP A 213 -15.50 -17.83 5.42
C ASP A 213 -15.35 -17.14 4.06
N ASN A 214 -16.21 -16.16 3.76
CA ASN A 214 -16.15 -15.37 2.53
C ASN A 214 -15.47 -14.01 2.70
N GLU A 215 -14.78 -13.79 3.82
CA GLU A 215 -13.92 -12.63 4.02
C GLU A 215 -12.75 -12.65 3.04
N LYS A 216 -12.41 -11.46 2.55
CA LYS A 216 -11.39 -11.28 1.52
C LYS A 216 -10.46 -10.16 1.92
N MET A 217 -9.20 -10.33 1.55
CA MET A 217 -8.21 -9.26 1.59
C MET A 217 -8.16 -8.61 0.21
N TYR A 218 -8.19 -7.29 0.20
CA TYR A 218 -8.07 -6.49 -1.01
C TYR A 218 -6.70 -5.84 -1.03
N ILE A 219 -6.02 -5.94 -2.17
CA ILE A 219 -4.67 -5.43 -2.38
C ILE A 219 -4.73 -4.40 -3.49
N PHE A 220 -4.27 -3.19 -3.18
CA PHE A 220 -4.30 -2.05 -4.09
C PHE A 220 -2.89 -1.77 -4.58
N PHE A 221 -2.72 -1.73 -5.90
CA PHE A 221 -1.40 -1.59 -6.50
C PHE A 221 -1.45 -0.92 -7.86
N ARG A 222 -0.29 -0.42 -8.30
CA ARG A 222 -0.02 -0.09 -9.70
C ARG A 222 0.80 -1.20 -10.32
N GLU A 223 0.65 -1.43 -11.62
CA GLU A 223 1.52 -2.35 -12.37
C GLU A 223 1.75 -1.80 -13.77
N ARG A 224 2.75 -2.33 -14.46
CA ARG A 224 3.04 -1.97 -15.85
C ARG A 224 1.84 -2.32 -16.73
N ASN A 225 1.43 -1.36 -17.56
CA ASN A 225 0.35 -1.56 -18.50
C ASN A 225 0.82 -2.52 -19.62
N SER A 226 -0.03 -3.50 -19.92
CA SER A 226 0.23 -4.46 -21.00
C SER A 226 -0.17 -3.93 -22.37
N ASP A 227 -0.75 -2.73 -22.44
CA ASP A 227 -1.09 -2.07 -23.68
C ASP A 227 0.19 -1.56 -24.36
N HIS A 228 0.39 -1.95 -25.62
CA HIS A 228 1.54 -1.55 -26.41
C HIS A 228 1.31 -0.26 -27.21
N ASN A 229 0.11 0.34 -27.12
CA ASN A 229 -0.15 1.64 -27.71
C ASN A 229 0.76 2.71 -27.06
N PRO A 230 1.58 3.46 -27.83
CA PRO A 230 2.44 4.52 -27.31
C PRO A 230 1.70 5.64 -26.57
N GLU A 231 0.40 5.82 -26.85
CA GLU A 231 -0.44 6.83 -26.19
C GLU A 231 -1.05 6.33 -24.87
N ALA A 232 -0.98 5.03 -24.60
CA ALA A 232 -1.49 4.48 -23.34
C ALA A 232 -0.57 4.88 -22.18
N ASP A 233 -1.16 5.16 -21.02
CA ASP A 233 -0.35 5.38 -19.80
C ASP A 233 0.46 4.10 -19.52
N PRO A 234 1.78 4.22 -19.26
CA PRO A 234 2.64 3.07 -19.00
C PRO A 234 2.27 2.32 -17.72
N TRP A 235 1.48 2.95 -16.83
CA TRP A 235 1.03 2.37 -15.57
C TRP A 235 -0.48 2.21 -15.54
N ILE A 236 -0.95 1.13 -14.92
CA ILE A 236 -2.36 0.88 -14.68
C ILE A 236 -2.59 0.63 -13.19
N SER A 237 -3.65 1.23 -12.64
CA SER A 237 -4.07 1.01 -11.27
C SER A 237 -4.99 -0.20 -11.15
N ARG A 238 -4.75 -1.00 -10.11
CA ARG A 238 -5.41 -2.27 -9.86
C ARG A 238 -5.91 -2.39 -8.43
N ILE A 239 -6.99 -3.14 -8.32
CA ILE A 239 -7.40 -3.80 -7.08
C ILE A 239 -7.35 -5.30 -7.33
N ALA A 240 -6.74 -6.06 -6.43
CA ALA A 240 -6.84 -7.50 -6.37
C ALA A 240 -7.59 -7.94 -5.12
N ARG A 241 -8.10 -9.16 -5.14
CA ARG A 241 -8.65 -9.83 -3.97
C ARG A 241 -8.09 -11.24 -3.84
N VAL A 242 -7.98 -11.70 -2.60
CA VAL A 242 -7.76 -13.11 -2.23
C VAL A 242 -8.68 -13.46 -1.07
N CYS A 243 -9.18 -14.69 -1.00
CA CYS A 243 -9.97 -15.15 0.13
C CYS A 243 -9.08 -15.36 1.34
N LYS A 244 -9.53 -14.92 2.51
CA LYS A 244 -8.81 -15.08 3.78
C LYS A 244 -8.52 -16.56 4.08
N VAL A 245 -9.46 -17.45 3.74
CA VAL A 245 -9.36 -18.89 4.01
C VAL A 245 -8.62 -19.70 2.94
N ASP A 246 -8.01 -19.05 1.94
CA ASP A 246 -7.26 -19.75 0.89
C ASP A 246 -5.97 -20.40 1.47
N GLU A 247 -5.82 -21.71 1.26
CA GLU A 247 -4.66 -22.51 1.69
C GLU A 247 -3.76 -22.94 0.51
N GLY A 248 -4.09 -22.46 -0.69
CA GLY A 248 -3.45 -22.85 -1.92
C GLY A 248 -4.03 -24.12 -2.55
N GLY A 249 -3.42 -24.51 -3.67
CA GLY A 249 -3.89 -25.63 -4.48
C GLY A 249 -3.24 -26.96 -4.16
N SER A 250 -3.68 -28.00 -4.87
CA SER A 250 -3.11 -29.35 -4.79
C SER A 250 -1.61 -29.37 -5.14
N LYS A 251 -0.88 -30.42 -4.72
CA LYS A 251 0.54 -30.61 -5.08
C LYS A 251 0.82 -30.50 -6.59
N ARG A 252 -0.14 -30.88 -7.43
CA ARG A 252 -0.02 -30.83 -8.89
C ARG A 252 -0.26 -29.44 -9.48
N PHE A 253 -1.06 -28.61 -8.81
CA PHE A 253 -1.51 -27.31 -9.31
C PHE A 253 -1.57 -26.30 -8.17
N PHE A 254 -0.79 -25.22 -8.26
CA PHE A 254 -0.78 -24.11 -7.31
C PHE A 254 -0.48 -24.51 -5.85
N GLN A 255 0.36 -25.53 -5.62
CA GLN A 255 0.83 -25.86 -4.28
C GLN A 255 1.42 -24.63 -3.59
N ASN A 256 0.90 -24.29 -2.41
CA ASN A 256 1.29 -23.11 -1.64
C ASN A 256 1.21 -21.80 -2.44
N LYS A 257 0.33 -21.72 -3.45
CA LYS A 257 0.07 -20.51 -4.24
C LYS A 257 -1.40 -20.13 -4.17
N TRP A 258 -1.73 -18.83 -4.15
CA TRP A 258 -3.11 -18.36 -4.04
C TRP A 258 -3.98 -19.00 -5.13
N THR A 259 -5.13 -19.58 -4.77
CA THR A 259 -6.09 -20.11 -5.74
C THR A 259 -7.23 -19.12 -6.01
N SER A 260 -7.36 -18.11 -5.14
CA SER A 260 -8.43 -17.13 -5.13
C SER A 260 -8.03 -15.76 -5.67
N PHE A 261 -6.79 -15.58 -6.12
CA PHE A 261 -6.30 -14.30 -6.64
C PHE A 261 -7.06 -13.89 -7.90
N LEU A 262 -7.72 -12.75 -7.84
CA LEU A 262 -8.28 -12.05 -8.99
C LEU A 262 -7.86 -10.58 -8.93
N LYS A 263 -7.73 -9.93 -10.09
CA LYS A 263 -7.47 -8.48 -10.18
C LYS A 263 -8.37 -7.78 -11.20
N ALA A 264 -8.71 -6.54 -10.92
CA ALA A 264 -9.50 -5.66 -11.77
C ALA A 264 -8.81 -4.29 -11.91
N ARG A 265 -9.15 -3.54 -12.97
CA ARG A 265 -8.67 -2.16 -13.15
C ARG A 265 -9.47 -1.22 -12.24
N LEU A 266 -8.78 -0.32 -11.54
CA LEU A 266 -9.42 0.87 -10.95
C LEU A 266 -9.38 2.00 -11.98
N VAL A 267 -10.54 2.59 -12.25
CA VAL A 267 -10.68 3.73 -13.17
C VAL A 267 -11.12 4.95 -12.38
N CYS A 268 -10.34 6.02 -12.48
CA CYS A 268 -10.67 7.33 -11.94
C CYS A 268 -10.53 8.35 -13.06
N GLY A 269 -11.57 9.14 -13.33
CA GLY A 269 -11.59 10.07 -14.45
C GLY A 269 -12.98 10.45 -14.91
N PHE A 270 -13.03 11.26 -15.96
CA PHE A 270 -14.22 11.76 -16.62
C PHE A 270 -14.24 11.19 -18.04
N PRO A 271 -14.95 10.07 -18.29
CA PRO A 271 -14.94 9.41 -19.59
C PRO A 271 -15.40 10.31 -20.74
N GLU A 272 -16.37 11.19 -20.49
CA GLU A 272 -16.90 12.15 -21.47
C GLU A 272 -15.84 13.16 -21.92
N GLU A 273 -14.87 13.47 -21.05
CA GLU A 273 -13.76 14.39 -21.33
C GLU A 273 -12.48 13.64 -21.75
N SER A 274 -12.52 12.31 -21.80
CA SER A 274 -11.34 11.46 -22.02
C SER A 274 -10.18 11.74 -21.05
N LEU A 275 -10.51 12.21 -19.84
CA LEU A 275 -9.54 12.56 -18.81
C LEU A 275 -9.46 11.44 -17.77
N TYR A 276 -8.29 10.81 -17.62
CA TYR A 276 -8.08 9.69 -16.71
C TYR A 276 -6.87 9.91 -15.80
N PHE A 277 -7.01 9.47 -14.55
CA PHE A 277 -5.97 9.48 -13.52
C PHE A 277 -5.54 8.02 -13.28
N ASN A 278 -4.51 7.57 -14.00
CA ASN A 278 -4.15 6.15 -14.05
C ASN A 278 -3.20 5.71 -12.92
N ARG A 279 -2.66 6.64 -12.14
CA ARG A 279 -1.61 6.37 -11.14
C ARG A 279 -2.15 6.54 -9.72
N LEU A 280 -2.72 5.48 -9.17
CA LEU A 280 -3.12 5.38 -7.76
C LEU A 280 -1.94 5.78 -6.88
N GLN A 281 -2.12 6.59 -5.84
CA GLN A 281 -1.06 7.04 -4.93
C GLN A 281 -1.28 6.52 -3.53
N ASP A 282 -2.52 6.56 -3.05
CA ASP A 282 -2.88 6.18 -1.69
C ASP A 282 -4.33 5.67 -1.61
N ILE A 283 -4.62 4.90 -0.56
CA ILE A 283 -5.91 4.28 -0.29
C ILE A 283 -6.27 4.45 1.18
N TYR A 284 -7.50 4.90 1.44
CA TYR A 284 -8.13 4.83 2.75
C TYR A 284 -9.41 4.02 2.66
N VAL A 285 -9.54 2.98 3.51
CA VAL A 285 -10.73 2.12 3.56
C VAL A 285 -11.56 2.52 4.78
N LEU A 286 -12.73 3.10 4.52
CA LEU A 286 -13.71 3.42 5.53
C LEU A 286 -14.65 2.23 5.72
N HIS A 287 -14.36 1.41 6.73
CA HIS A 287 -15.19 0.25 7.09
C HIS A 287 -16.57 0.67 7.60
N ALA A 288 -17.58 -0.12 7.25
CA ALA A 288 -18.96 0.04 7.69
C ALA A 288 -19.47 -1.28 8.30
N GLU A 289 -20.49 -1.21 9.17
CA GLU A 289 -21.12 -2.40 9.76
C GLU A 289 -21.64 -3.35 8.67
N ASN A 290 -22.36 -2.79 7.70
CA ASN A 290 -22.67 -3.48 6.46
C ASN A 290 -21.46 -3.37 5.52
N TRP A 291 -20.77 -4.50 5.32
CA TRP A 291 -19.55 -4.52 4.50
C TRP A 291 -19.79 -4.03 3.05
N HIS A 292 -21.01 -4.13 2.51
CA HIS A 292 -21.35 -3.62 1.16
C HIS A 292 -21.16 -2.10 1.08
N GLU A 293 -21.39 -1.40 2.20
CA GLU A 293 -21.30 0.06 2.33
C GLU A 293 -19.90 0.55 2.71
N THR A 294 -18.94 -0.36 2.90
CA THR A 294 -17.53 0.00 3.07
C THR A 294 -17.07 0.78 1.85
N ARG A 295 -16.42 1.93 2.08
CA ARG A 295 -15.99 2.85 1.02
C ARG A 295 -14.47 2.85 0.91
N VAL A 296 -13.97 2.74 -0.32
CA VAL A 296 -12.56 2.88 -0.66
C VAL A 296 -12.35 4.26 -1.24
N TYR A 297 -11.66 5.13 -0.51
CA TYR A 297 -11.18 6.43 -0.99
C TYR A 297 -9.81 6.23 -1.60
N ALA A 298 -9.66 6.62 -2.85
CA ALA A 298 -8.45 6.37 -3.62
C ALA A 298 -7.94 7.67 -4.24
N LEU A 299 -6.72 8.07 -3.88
CA LEU A 299 -6.03 9.21 -4.44
C LEU A 299 -5.29 8.77 -5.70
N PHE A 300 -5.50 9.46 -6.82
CA PHE A 300 -4.79 9.20 -8.07
C PHE A 300 -4.06 10.45 -8.56
N THR A 301 -3.02 10.25 -9.35
CA THR A 301 -2.40 11.27 -10.18
C THR A 301 -2.52 10.92 -11.67
N SER A 302 -2.50 11.95 -12.50
CA SER A 302 -2.36 11.84 -13.96
C SER A 302 -0.89 11.95 -14.37
N SER A 303 -0.61 11.77 -15.67
CA SER A 303 0.72 12.00 -16.23
C SER A 303 1.18 13.46 -16.16
N TRP A 304 0.27 14.43 -15.92
CA TRP A 304 0.57 15.86 -15.73
C TRP A 304 0.54 16.29 -14.26
N ASN A 305 0.67 15.34 -13.31
CA ASN A 305 0.67 15.59 -11.87
C ASN A 305 -0.61 16.26 -11.32
N SER A 306 -1.71 16.28 -12.08
CA SER A 306 -3.03 16.61 -11.54
C SER A 306 -3.52 15.46 -10.65
N THR A 307 -4.19 15.77 -9.55
CA THR A 307 -4.71 14.80 -8.60
C THR A 307 -6.23 14.66 -8.69
N ALA A 308 -6.74 13.48 -8.32
CA ALA A 308 -8.16 13.23 -8.15
C ALA A 308 -8.39 12.23 -7.02
N VAL A 309 -9.52 12.36 -6.32
CA VAL A 309 -9.97 11.37 -5.33
C VAL A 309 -11.23 10.70 -5.89
N CYS A 310 -11.17 9.39 -6.07
CA CYS A 310 -12.33 8.58 -6.45
C CYS A 310 -12.76 7.70 -5.28
N ILE A 311 -14.07 7.45 -5.18
CA ILE A 311 -14.67 6.66 -4.11
C ILE A 311 -15.35 5.44 -4.74
N TYR A 312 -15.06 4.26 -4.22
CA TYR A 312 -15.67 3.01 -4.65
C TYR A 312 -16.38 2.33 -3.48
N SER A 313 -17.54 1.71 -3.70
CA SER A 313 -18.15 0.84 -2.70
C SER A 313 -17.63 -0.60 -2.85
N MET A 314 -17.56 -1.31 -1.73
CA MET A 314 -17.23 -2.74 -1.77
C MET A 314 -18.27 -3.57 -2.51
N GLU A 315 -19.55 -3.15 -2.51
CA GLU A 315 -20.59 -3.75 -3.35
C GLU A 315 -20.23 -3.68 -4.84
N MET A 316 -19.83 -2.51 -5.35
CA MET A 316 -19.43 -2.33 -6.75
C MET A 316 -18.22 -3.21 -7.10
N ILE A 317 -17.23 -3.22 -6.21
CA ILE A 317 -16.00 -4.02 -6.37
C ILE A 317 -16.33 -5.52 -6.44
N GLU A 318 -17.13 -6.04 -5.50
CA GLU A 318 -17.49 -7.45 -5.48
C GLU A 318 -18.33 -7.85 -6.69
N ASN A 319 -19.28 -7.02 -7.10
CA ASN A 319 -20.07 -7.26 -8.31
C ASN A 319 -19.17 -7.44 -9.56
N VAL A 320 -18.09 -6.66 -9.70
CA VAL A 320 -17.13 -6.84 -10.79
C VAL A 320 -16.47 -8.21 -10.73
N PHE A 321 -15.96 -8.60 -9.56
CA PHE A 321 -15.26 -9.89 -9.42
C PHE A 321 -16.18 -11.11 -9.57
N GLU A 322 -17.44 -11.00 -9.15
CA GLU A 322 -18.42 -12.10 -9.20
C GLU A 322 -19.06 -12.26 -10.58
N ASN A 323 -19.30 -11.16 -11.30
CA ASN A 323 -20.13 -11.18 -12.51
C ASN A 323 -19.39 -10.86 -13.82
N SER A 324 -18.19 -10.28 -13.79
CA SER A 324 -17.47 -9.95 -15.03
C SER A 324 -16.89 -11.18 -15.74
N SER A 325 -16.64 -11.06 -17.05
CA SER A 325 -15.83 -12.04 -17.78
C SER A 325 -14.33 -11.85 -17.51
N PHE A 326 -13.53 -12.86 -17.82
CA PHE A 326 -12.07 -12.76 -17.70
C PHE A 326 -11.46 -12.26 -19.01
N ARG A 327 -10.51 -11.33 -18.92
CA ARG A 327 -9.82 -10.78 -20.10
C ARG A 327 -9.17 -11.92 -20.92
N GLY A 328 -9.47 -11.96 -22.22
CA GLY A 328 -8.94 -12.98 -23.14
C GLY A 328 -9.59 -14.36 -23.00
N TYR A 329 -10.70 -14.47 -22.27
CA TYR A 329 -11.47 -15.71 -22.12
C TYR A 329 -12.90 -15.51 -22.62
N GLU A 330 -13.19 -16.06 -23.80
CA GLU A 330 -14.49 -15.91 -24.48
C GLU A 330 -15.44 -17.10 -24.27
N LYS A 331 -14.98 -18.14 -23.57
CA LYS A 331 -15.79 -19.34 -23.28
C LYS A 331 -16.61 -19.18 -22.02
N ASP A 332 -17.52 -20.11 -21.78
CA ASP A 332 -18.29 -20.18 -20.54
C ASP A 332 -17.38 -20.32 -19.33
N VAL A 333 -17.63 -19.50 -18.31
CA VAL A 333 -16.86 -19.49 -17.07
C VAL A 333 -17.03 -20.82 -16.34
N PRO A 334 -15.93 -21.54 -16.01
CA PRO A 334 -16.01 -22.82 -15.32
C PRO A 334 -16.73 -22.73 -13.97
N GLN A 335 -17.33 -23.85 -13.53
CA GLN A 335 -17.94 -23.98 -12.22
C GLN A 335 -17.18 -25.00 -11.35
N PRO A 336 -16.74 -24.64 -10.12
CA PRO A 336 -16.91 -23.34 -9.47
C PRO A 336 -16.16 -22.21 -10.19
N ARG A 337 -16.72 -21.00 -10.11
CA ARG A 337 -16.11 -19.79 -10.66
C ARG A 337 -14.70 -19.59 -10.10
N PRO A 338 -13.66 -19.44 -10.95
CA PRO A 338 -12.31 -19.13 -10.51
C PRO A 338 -12.27 -17.90 -9.59
N GLY A 339 -11.42 -17.93 -8.57
CA GLY A 339 -11.39 -16.89 -7.54
C GLY A 339 -12.31 -17.13 -6.35
N THR A 340 -13.15 -18.17 -6.39
CA THR A 340 -14.00 -18.60 -5.27
C THR A 340 -13.29 -19.74 -4.54
N VAL A 341 -13.04 -19.59 -3.25
CA VAL A 341 -12.66 -20.73 -2.42
C VAL A 341 -13.93 -21.50 -2.12
N ARG A 342 -14.07 -22.71 -2.66
CA ARG A 342 -15.02 -23.66 -2.06
C ARG A 342 -14.42 -24.04 -0.73
N ILE A 343 -15.19 -23.91 0.36
CA ILE A 343 -15.02 -24.79 1.52
C ILE A 343 -14.90 -26.19 0.92
N CYS A 344 -13.72 -26.79 1.00
CA CYS A 344 -13.51 -28.13 0.49
C CYS A 344 -14.60 -29.01 1.10
N PHE A 345 -15.54 -29.47 0.27
CA PHE A 345 -16.28 -30.67 0.57
C PHE A 345 -15.22 -31.73 0.81
N TYR A 346 -15.00 -32.07 2.08
CA TYR A 346 -14.39 -33.33 2.49
C TYR A 346 -15.26 -34.45 1.92
N PHE A 347 -15.07 -34.81 0.65
CA PHE A 347 -15.36 -36.16 0.22
C PHE A 347 -14.21 -37.02 0.73
N GLY A 348 -14.27 -37.36 2.01
CA GLY A 348 -13.69 -38.60 2.51
C GLY A 348 -14.44 -39.73 1.80
N VAL A 349 -13.88 -40.20 0.70
CA VAL A 349 -14.23 -41.52 0.18
C VAL A 349 -13.38 -42.51 0.97
N THR A 350 -14.06 -43.25 1.86
CA THR A 350 -13.55 -44.50 2.46
C THR A 350 -13.13 -45.50 1.41
#